data_AF-A0A5Y4CIA0-F1
#
_entry.id   AF-A0A5Y4CIA0-F1
#
_cell.length_a   1.000
_cell.length_b   1.000
_cell.length_c   1.000
_cell.angle_alpha   90.00
_cell.angle_beta   90.00
_cell.angle_gamma   90.00
#
_symmetry.space_group_name_H-M   'P 1'
#
loop_
_entity.id
_entity.type
_entity.pdbx_description
1 polymer ?
#
loop_
_entity_poly.entity_id
_entity_poly.type
_entity_poly.pdbx_seq_one_letter_code
_entity_poly.pdbx_strand_id
1 'polypeptide(L)' 'MATDDEKTQIDEWKKYRVLVNRVDTTNPDWPKMSAN' A
#
# COMPACT_ATOMS: atom_id res chain seq x y z
N MET A 1 -15.42 -17.86 -5.14
CA MET A 1 -15.19 -17.05 -3.93
C MET A 1 -14.07 -16.10 -4.29
N ALA A 2 -14.33 -14.79 -4.37
CA ALA A 2 -13.22 -13.83 -4.34
C ALA A 2 -12.61 -13.99 -2.96
N THR A 3 -11.45 -14.62 -2.91
CA THR A 3 -10.81 -15.10 -1.68
C THR A 3 -10.59 -13.90 -0.78
N ASP A 4 -10.79 -14.05 0.53
CA ASP A 4 -10.67 -12.95 1.49
C ASP A 4 -9.30 -12.23 1.39
N ASP A 5 -8.29 -12.96 0.89
CA ASP A 5 -6.98 -12.48 0.46
C ASP A 5 -7.01 -11.36 -0.59
N GLU A 6 -7.89 -11.42 -1.58
CA GLU A 6 -8.00 -10.37 -2.61
C GLU A 6 -8.56 -9.07 -2.03
N LYS A 7 -9.54 -9.19 -1.11
CA LYS A 7 -10.08 -8.03 -0.39
C LYS A 7 -9.03 -7.40 0.52
N THR A 8 -8.26 -8.24 1.21
CA THR A 8 -7.17 -7.82 2.10
C THR A 8 -6.08 -7.11 1.31
N GLN A 9 -5.62 -7.70 0.20
CA GLN A 9 -4.67 -7.06 -0.70
C GLN A 9 -5.20 -5.71 -1.19
N ILE A 10 -6.44 -5.61 -1.67
CA ILE A 10 -6.99 -4.33 -2.15
C ILE A 10 -7.01 -3.26 -1.03
N ASP A 11 -7.30 -3.62 0.21
CA ASP A 11 -7.26 -2.69 1.34
C ASP A 11 -5.82 -2.22 1.66
N GLU A 12 -4.86 -3.14 1.64
CA GLU A 12 -3.44 -2.83 1.82
C GLU A 12 -2.90 -1.94 0.69
N TRP A 13 -3.25 -2.24 -0.56
CA TRP A 13 -2.91 -1.43 -1.74
C TRP A 13 -3.49 -0.01 -1.63
N LYS A 14 -4.72 0.15 -1.12
CA LYS A 14 -5.33 1.47 -0.88
C LYS A 14 -4.55 2.28 0.17
N LYS A 15 -4.17 1.66 1.29
CA LYS A 15 -3.37 2.33 2.35
C LYS A 15 -1.99 2.72 1.84
N TYR A 16 -1.33 1.81 1.12
CA TYR A 16 -0.02 2.04 0.52
C TYR A 16 -0.03 3.21 -0.46
N ARG A 17 -1.01 3.27 -1.36
CA ARG A 17 -1.20 4.37 -2.32
C ARG A 17 -1.33 5.73 -1.63
N VAL A 18 -2.05 5.79 -0.51
CA VAL A 18 -2.21 7.03 0.27
C VAL A 18 -0.89 7.48 0.88
N LEU A 19 -0.09 6.54 1.40
CA LEU A 19 1.24 6.84 1.95
C LEU A 19 2.20 7.31 0.85
N VAL A 20 2.21 6.64 -0.30
CA VAL A 20 3.01 7.04 -1.48
C VAL A 20 2.62 8.42 -1.98
N ASN A 21 1.33 8.78 -1.97
CA ASN A 21 0.91 10.11 -2.41
C ASN A 21 1.35 11.23 -1.44
N ARG A 22 1.81 10.88 -0.23
CA ARG A 22 2.33 11.79 0.78
C ARG A 22 3.86 11.73 0.89
N VAL A 23 4.51 10.87 0.10
CA VAL A 23 5.96 10.79 0.06
C VAL A 23 6.52 12.09 -0.50
N ASP A 24 7.40 12.71 0.27
CA ASP A 24 8.15 13.87 -0.18
C ASP A 24 9.08 13.49 -1.33
N THR A 25 8.92 14.16 -2.47
CA THR A 25 9.70 13.89 -3.68
C THR A 25 11.17 14.32 -3.56
N THR A 26 11.51 15.10 -2.53
CA THR A 26 12.87 15.57 -2.24
C THR A 26 13.66 14.61 -1.37
N ASN A 27 13.00 13.82 -0.51
CA ASN A 27 13.64 12.78 0.28
C ASN A 27 12.63 11.64 0.50
N PRO A 28 12.49 10.74 -0.49
CA PRO A 28 11.34 9.85 -0.51
C PRO A 28 11.51 8.70 0.47
N ASP A 29 10.76 8.76 1.58
CA ASP A 29 10.62 7.66 2.52
C ASP A 29 9.54 6.69 2.03
N TRP A 30 9.93 5.80 1.12
CA TRP A 30 9.00 4.85 0.54
C TRP A 30 8.52 3.86 1.62
N PRO A 31 7.20 3.75 1.84
CA PRO A 31 6.68 2.73 2.74
C PRO A 31 7.11 1.35 2.21
N LYS A 32 7.60 0.46 3.09
CA LYS A 32 7.86 -0.93 2.69
C LYS A 32 6.52 -1.62 2.52
N MET A 33 6.27 -2.11 1.32
CA MET A 33 5.10 -2.93 1.06
C MET A 33 5.23 -4.19 1.92
N SER A 34 4.37 -4.32 2.93
CA SER A 34 4.22 -5.55 3.69
C SER A 34 3.60 -6.58 2.77
N ALA A 35 4.43 -7.19 1.92
CA ALA A 35 4.05 -8.39 1.20
C ALA A 35 4.14 -9.53 2.22
N ASN A 36 2.98 -9.95 2.73
CA ASN A 36 2.83 -11.26 3.37
C ASN A 36 2.66 -12.31 2.28
#